data_AF-C3ZA48-F1
#
_entry.id   AF-C3ZA48-F1
#
_cell.length_a   1.000
_cell.length_b   1.000
_cell.length_c   1.000
_cell.angle_alpha   90.00
_cell.angle_beta   90.00
_cell.angle_gamma   90.00
#
_symmetry.space_group_name_H-M   'P 1'
#
loop_
_entity.id
_entity.type
_entity.pdbx_description
1 polymer ?
#
loop_
_entity_poly.entity_id
_entity_poly.type
_entity_poly.pdbx_seq_one_letter_code
_entity_poly.pdbx_strand_id
1 'polypeptide(L)'
;EDPVQASDEDDPEMAEAPASEPGVVYLSHLPPRMNPKNLRHMFSQYGEVGRTFLQPGDQHKRLMKKKPGSKRQRQNFVEGWVEFRDKRLAKRIALSLNNTPIETRRRSPFYGDLWNIKYLHRFKWTHLSEQLAYERAVREQRMRTEILQAKKETKFFEESLEKSKAVQKIEEKKRKKGEEVSSRAGRNFKQQKTEEEIRL
;
A
#
# COMPACT_ATOMS: atom_id res chain seq x y z
N GLU A 1 52.08 -51.60 15.71
CA GLU A 1 51.17 -50.77 16.50
C GLU A 1 51.90 -49.48 16.78
N ASP A 2 51.38 -48.36 16.27
CA ASP A 2 51.13 -47.12 17.01
C ASP A 2 50.66 -46.00 16.05
N PRO A 3 49.73 -45.13 16.49
CA PRO A 3 48.76 -44.48 15.60
C PRO A 3 49.17 -43.07 15.20
N VAL A 4 48.88 -42.72 13.95
CA VAL A 4 48.98 -41.34 13.43
C VAL A 4 47.89 -40.51 14.10
N GLN A 5 48.28 -39.60 14.99
CA GLN A 5 47.41 -38.64 15.66
C GLN A 5 46.74 -37.74 14.61
N ALA A 6 45.41 -37.82 14.54
CA ALA A 6 44.58 -36.80 13.92
C ALA A 6 44.72 -35.52 14.76
N SER A 7 45.25 -34.46 14.16
CA SER A 7 45.15 -33.11 14.71
C SER A 7 43.75 -32.59 14.41
N ASP A 8 42.87 -32.68 15.39
CA ASP A 8 41.61 -31.93 15.40
C ASP A 8 41.96 -30.45 15.47
N GLU A 9 41.88 -29.77 14.32
CA GLU A 9 41.89 -28.32 14.26
C GLU A 9 40.55 -27.82 14.83
N ASP A 10 40.57 -27.50 16.13
CA ASP A 10 39.53 -26.71 16.78
C ASP A 10 39.49 -25.31 16.14
N ASP A 11 38.68 -25.18 15.10
CA ASP A 11 38.27 -23.91 14.50
C ASP A 11 37.57 -23.10 15.59
N PRO A 12 38.09 -21.93 16.03
CA PRO A 12 37.47 -21.18 17.11
C PRO A 12 36.11 -20.64 16.64
N GLU A 13 35.04 -21.28 17.12
CA GLU A 13 33.67 -20.83 17.00
C GLU A 13 33.59 -19.36 17.44
N MET A 14 33.51 -18.47 16.44
CA MET A 14 33.47 -17.02 16.60
C MET A 14 32.30 -16.66 17.51
N ALA A 15 32.61 -16.37 18.78
CA ALA A 15 31.64 -15.94 19.78
C ALA A 15 30.73 -14.85 19.19
N GLU A 16 29.46 -15.19 18.98
CA GLU A 16 28.46 -14.26 18.47
C GLU A 16 28.38 -13.06 19.43
N ALA A 17 28.83 -11.90 18.96
CA ALA A 17 28.66 -10.64 19.67
C ALA A 17 27.18 -10.48 20.07
N PRO A 18 26.88 -9.95 21.27
CA PRO A 18 25.50 -9.85 21.76
C PRO A 18 24.62 -9.21 20.69
N ALA A 19 23.55 -9.90 20.29
CA ALA A 19 22.69 -9.52 19.19
C ALA A 19 22.26 -8.05 19.33
N SER A 20 22.85 -7.18 18.50
CA SER A 20 22.53 -5.75 18.58
C SER A 20 21.08 -5.55 18.16
N GLU A 21 20.39 -4.65 18.86
CA GLU A 21 19.03 -4.30 18.50
C GLU A 21 19.01 -3.58 17.15
N PRO A 22 18.11 -3.95 16.23
CA PRO A 22 18.00 -3.30 14.94
C PRO A 22 17.51 -1.85 15.08
N GLY A 23 17.98 -1.00 14.19
CA GLY A 23 17.60 0.41 14.13
C GLY A 23 17.10 0.80 12.74
N VAL A 24 16.01 1.56 12.68
CA VAL A 24 15.45 2.04 11.42
C VAL A 24 15.79 3.51 11.20
N VAL A 25 16.15 3.79 9.96
CA VAL A 25 16.46 5.11 9.45
C VAL A 25 15.44 5.48 8.38
N TYR A 26 14.86 6.66 8.52
CA TYR A 26 13.90 7.26 7.60
C TYR A 26 14.60 8.24 6.66
N LEU A 27 14.23 8.17 5.38
CA LEU A 27 14.62 9.10 4.34
C LEU A 27 13.38 9.84 3.86
N SER A 28 13.35 11.15 4.06
CA SER A 28 12.21 12.00 3.70
C SER A 28 12.21 12.39 2.21
N HIS A 29 13.38 12.42 1.59
CA HIS A 29 13.54 12.76 0.19
C HIS A 29 14.50 11.79 -0.49
N LEU A 30 14.10 11.32 -1.67
CA LEU A 30 14.91 10.44 -2.51
C LEU A 30 15.06 11.03 -3.92
N PRO A 31 16.30 11.09 -4.44
CA PRO A 31 16.55 11.51 -5.80
C PRO A 31 15.77 10.72 -6.85
N PRO A 32 15.45 11.35 -7.99
CA PRO A 32 14.99 10.62 -9.16
C PRO A 32 15.97 9.49 -9.53
N ARG A 33 15.45 8.34 -9.96
CA ARG A 33 16.24 7.15 -10.34
C ARG A 33 16.92 6.40 -9.18
N MET A 34 16.72 6.83 -7.93
CA MET A 34 17.13 6.06 -6.76
C MET A 34 16.31 4.76 -6.68
N ASN A 35 16.97 3.62 -6.46
CA ASN A 35 16.34 2.31 -6.35
C ASN A 35 16.70 1.69 -4.99
N PRO A 36 15.87 0.77 -4.43
CA PRO A 36 16.18 0.10 -3.17
C PRO A 36 17.53 -0.64 -3.19
N LYS A 37 17.90 -1.21 -4.35
CA LYS A 37 19.21 -1.87 -4.55
C LYS A 37 20.38 -0.89 -4.48
N ASN A 38 20.25 0.28 -5.10
CA ASN A 38 21.30 1.31 -5.07
C ASN A 38 21.43 1.87 -3.66
N LEU A 39 20.31 2.13 -3.00
CA LEU A 39 20.26 2.60 -1.62
C LEU A 39 20.96 1.60 -0.69
N ARG A 40 20.63 0.31 -0.81
CA ARG A 40 21.30 -0.75 -0.04
C ARG A 40 22.81 -0.74 -0.29
N HIS A 41 23.24 -0.70 -1.55
CA HIS A 41 24.67 -0.67 -1.88
C HIS A 41 25.39 0.55 -1.28
N MET A 42 24.78 1.74 -1.38
CA MET A 42 25.32 2.97 -0.79
C MET A 42 25.41 2.88 0.74
N PHE A 43 24.44 2.30 1.42
CA PHE A 43 24.49 2.16 2.88
C PHE A 43 25.33 0.98 3.38
N SER A 44 25.55 -0.03 2.54
CA SER A 44 26.41 -1.18 2.87
C SER A 44 27.85 -0.79 3.18
N GLN A 45 28.32 0.36 2.71
CA GLN A 45 29.67 0.86 3.05
C GLN A 45 29.78 1.32 4.52
N TYR A 46 28.66 1.66 5.17
CA TYR A 46 28.63 2.18 6.54
C TYR A 46 28.24 1.10 7.57
N GLY A 47 27.63 0.01 7.14
CA GLY A 47 27.23 -1.09 8.03
C GLY A 47 26.33 -2.12 7.35
N GLU A 48 25.98 -3.17 8.09
CA GLU A 48 25.09 -4.22 7.60
C GLU A 48 23.65 -3.71 7.50
N VAL A 49 23.16 -3.65 6.26
CA VAL A 49 21.79 -3.26 5.92
C VAL A 49 20.91 -4.49 5.85
N GLY A 50 19.86 -4.51 6.68
CA GLY A 50 18.80 -5.50 6.66
C GLY A 50 17.74 -5.16 5.60
N ARG A 51 16.54 -4.85 6.06
CA ARG A 51 15.38 -4.59 5.19
C ARG A 51 15.39 -3.15 4.65
N THR A 52 14.96 -2.98 3.39
CA THR A 52 14.79 -1.67 2.76
C THR A 52 13.42 -1.57 2.08
N PHE A 53 12.76 -0.43 2.25
CA PHE A 53 11.46 -0.17 1.69
C PHE A 53 11.45 1.26 1.18
N LEU A 54 11.01 1.44 -0.05
CA LEU A 54 10.85 2.75 -0.65
C LEU A 54 9.41 2.93 -1.06
N GLN A 55 8.78 4.01 -0.59
CA GLN A 55 7.40 4.29 -0.93
C GLN A 55 7.32 4.84 -2.35
N PRO A 56 6.60 4.15 -3.25
CA PRO A 56 6.39 4.65 -4.59
C PRO A 56 5.61 5.97 -4.54
N GLY A 57 6.09 6.99 -5.25
CA GLY A 57 5.31 8.21 -5.42
C GLY A 57 4.01 7.96 -6.17
N ASP A 58 3.05 8.88 -6.00
CA ASP A 58 1.68 8.81 -6.52
C ASP A 58 1.59 8.23 -7.95
N GLN A 59 0.86 7.12 -8.05
CA GLN A 59 0.60 6.39 -9.29
C GLN A 59 -0.17 7.23 -10.30
N HIS A 60 -1.13 8.04 -9.82
CA HIS A 60 -2.00 8.83 -10.68
C HIS A 60 -1.23 9.93 -11.42
N LYS A 61 -0.35 10.64 -10.71
CA LYS A 61 0.56 11.64 -11.32
C LYS A 61 1.48 11.05 -12.39
N ARG A 62 1.83 9.76 -12.30
CA ARG A 62 2.64 9.09 -13.34
C ARG A 62 1.83 8.75 -14.57
N LEU A 63 0.62 8.23 -14.39
CA LEU A 63 -0.26 7.92 -15.52
C LEU A 63 -0.61 9.20 -16.28
N MET A 64 -0.87 10.30 -15.59
CA MET A 64 -1.19 11.59 -16.21
C MET A 64 -0.01 12.24 -16.93
N LYS A 65 1.24 12.01 -16.51
CA LYS A 65 2.45 12.54 -17.14
C LYS A 65 2.96 11.68 -18.30
N LYS A 66 2.37 10.51 -18.53
CA LYS A 66 2.82 9.58 -19.56
C LYS A 66 2.35 10.05 -20.94
N LYS A 67 3.26 10.57 -21.75
CA LYS A 67 3.01 10.77 -23.18
C LYS A 67 2.91 9.42 -23.91
N PRO A 68 1.94 9.23 -24.83
CA PRO A 68 1.87 8.01 -25.64
C PRO A 68 3.18 7.84 -26.43
N GLY A 69 3.75 6.63 -26.41
CA GLY A 69 5.03 6.30 -27.06
C GLY A 69 6.30 6.55 -26.24
N SER A 70 6.22 7.16 -25.05
CA SER A 70 7.41 7.38 -24.21
C SER A 70 7.85 6.09 -23.49
N LYS A 71 9.17 5.84 -23.42
CA LYS A 71 9.75 4.75 -22.62
C LYS A 71 9.20 4.81 -21.20
N ARG A 72 8.92 3.65 -20.58
CA ARG A 72 8.40 3.54 -19.20
C ARG A 72 9.20 4.47 -18.27
N GLN A 73 8.57 5.56 -17.83
CA GLN A 73 9.18 6.47 -16.87
C GLN A 73 9.46 5.66 -15.60
N ARG A 74 10.71 5.71 -15.13
CA ARG A 74 11.15 4.90 -13.99
C ARG A 74 10.35 5.25 -12.73
N GLN A 75 10.22 4.26 -11.84
CA GLN A 75 9.50 4.47 -10.59
C GLN A 75 10.28 5.44 -9.69
N ASN A 76 9.84 6.69 -9.55
CA ASN A 76 10.36 7.58 -8.51
C ASN A 76 9.87 7.13 -7.12
N PHE A 77 10.67 7.34 -6.10
CA PHE A 77 10.27 7.09 -4.72
C PHE A 77 10.22 8.43 -4.00
N VAL A 78 9.30 8.58 -3.06
CA VAL A 78 9.16 9.84 -2.30
C VAL A 78 9.90 9.69 -0.99
N GLU A 79 9.63 8.59 -0.29
CA GLU A 79 10.16 8.32 1.05
C GLU A 79 10.81 6.93 1.11
N GLY A 80 11.66 6.71 2.10
CA GLY A 80 12.35 5.45 2.31
C GLY A 80 12.58 5.10 3.77
N TRP A 81 12.65 3.80 4.04
CA TRP A 81 13.02 3.23 5.33
C TRP A 81 14.10 2.19 5.11
N VAL A 82 15.17 2.30 5.89
CA VAL A 82 16.32 1.41 5.87
C VAL A 82 16.55 0.90 7.28
N GLU A 83 16.51 -0.42 7.44
CA GLU A 83 16.84 -1.09 8.69
C GLU A 83 18.31 -1.49 8.70
N PHE A 84 19.00 -1.12 9.77
CA PHE A 84 20.35 -1.57 10.09
C PHE A 84 20.28 -2.61 11.19
N ARG A 85 21.20 -3.58 11.15
CA ARG A 85 21.32 -4.60 12.21
C ARG A 85 21.67 -4.00 13.58
N ASP A 86 22.43 -2.91 13.61
CA ASP A 86 22.81 -2.21 14.85
C ASP A 86 22.21 -0.81 14.92
N LYS A 87 21.41 -0.54 15.96
CA LYS A 87 20.84 0.80 16.24
C LYS A 87 21.89 1.87 16.52
N ARG A 88 23.08 1.51 17.00
CA ARG A 88 24.18 2.46 17.24
C ARG A 88 24.70 3.00 15.91
N LEU A 89 24.87 2.12 14.92
CA LEU A 89 25.22 2.51 13.55
C LEU A 89 24.13 3.36 12.93
N ALA A 90 22.86 2.98 13.06
CA ALA A 90 21.73 3.77 12.56
C ALA A 90 21.74 5.22 13.09
N LYS A 91 21.99 5.40 14.41
CA LYS A 91 22.12 6.72 15.03
C LYS A 91 23.31 7.51 14.48
N ARG A 92 24.48 6.88 14.37
CA ARG A 92 25.69 7.52 13.84
C ARG A 92 25.49 7.96 12.39
N ILE A 93 24.97 7.08 11.55
CA ILE A 93 24.69 7.36 10.13
C ILE A 93 23.71 8.53 10.00
N ALA A 94 22.63 8.54 10.79
CA ALA A 94 21.68 9.64 10.76
C ALA A 94 22.30 10.98 11.18
N LEU A 95 23.27 10.99 12.10
CA LEU A 95 23.96 12.22 12.50
C LEU A 95 25.02 12.65 11.48
N SER A 96 25.80 11.71 10.94
CA SER A 96 26.94 12.00 10.08
C SER A 96 26.56 12.23 8.61
N LEU A 97 25.58 11.47 8.10
CA LEU A 97 25.20 11.49 6.68
C LEU A 97 24.05 12.45 6.39
N ASN A 98 23.33 12.93 7.40
CA ASN A 98 22.28 13.91 7.17
C ASN A 98 22.87 15.23 6.67
N ASN A 99 22.23 15.81 5.64
CA ASN A 99 22.65 17.00 4.91
C ASN A 99 24.00 16.90 4.17
N THR A 100 24.55 15.70 3.97
CA THR A 100 25.75 15.53 3.14
C THR A 100 25.37 15.22 1.69
N PRO A 101 26.21 15.57 0.69
CA PRO A 101 25.96 15.21 -0.69
C PRO A 101 25.93 13.69 -0.87
N ILE A 102 24.99 13.21 -1.69
CA ILE A 102 24.85 11.77 -1.99
C ILE A 102 26.04 11.26 -2.77
N GLU A 103 26.45 12.02 -3.79
CA GLU A 103 27.63 11.72 -4.57
C GLU A 103 28.38 12.99 -4.94
N THR A 104 29.70 12.93 -4.89
CA THR A 104 30.60 14.05 -5.22
C THR A 104 30.99 14.07 -6.70
N ARG A 105 30.73 13.00 -7.45
CA ARG A 105 31.11 12.88 -8.87
C ARG A 105 30.15 13.68 -9.76
N ARG A 106 30.67 14.69 -10.47
CA ARG A 106 29.87 15.57 -11.38
C ARG A 106 29.08 14.85 -12.48
N ARG A 107 29.51 13.65 -12.90
CA ARG A 107 28.81 12.82 -13.89
C ARG A 107 27.78 11.86 -13.28
N SER A 108 27.69 11.78 -11.96
CA SER A 108 26.73 10.92 -11.28
C SER A 108 25.32 11.49 -11.44
N PRO A 109 24.29 10.64 -11.63
CA PRO A 109 22.90 11.07 -11.66
C PRO A 109 22.41 11.67 -10.33
N PHE A 110 23.15 11.48 -9.23
CA PHE A 110 22.81 11.96 -7.89
C PHE A 110 23.67 13.16 -7.45
N TYR A 111 24.39 13.77 -8.39
CA TYR A 111 25.23 14.93 -8.10
C TYR A 111 24.36 16.15 -7.76
N GLY A 112 24.68 16.81 -6.65
CA GLY A 112 23.95 17.99 -6.17
C GLY A 112 22.78 17.69 -5.23
N ASP A 113 22.36 16.43 -5.13
CA ASP A 113 21.36 16.02 -4.16
C ASP A 113 21.99 15.75 -2.79
N LEU A 114 21.28 16.15 -1.74
CA LEU A 114 21.68 15.94 -0.34
C LEU A 114 20.88 14.79 0.28
N TRP A 115 21.54 14.05 1.17
CA TRP A 115 20.87 13.09 2.04
C TRP A 115 19.99 13.83 3.04
N ASN A 116 18.71 13.47 3.13
CA ASN A 116 17.83 13.90 4.22
C ASN A 116 17.39 12.67 5.01
N ILE A 117 18.03 12.48 6.16
CA ILE A 117 18.02 11.22 6.90
C ILE A 117 17.70 11.48 8.37
N LYS A 118 16.82 10.67 8.95
CA LYS A 118 16.46 10.73 10.37
C LYS A 118 16.42 9.34 10.99
N TYR A 119 17.05 9.18 12.15
CA TYR A 119 16.90 7.98 12.95
C TYR A 119 15.53 7.97 13.65
N LEU A 120 14.83 6.84 13.61
CA LEU A 120 13.55 6.66 14.27
C LEU A 120 13.74 5.91 15.60
N HIS A 121 13.58 6.64 16.71
CA HIS A 121 13.71 6.07 18.04
C HIS A 121 12.53 5.16 18.39
N ARG A 122 12.81 4.00 19.02
CA ARG A 122 11.82 2.97 19.40
C ARG A 122 10.94 2.46 18.25
N PHE A 123 11.36 2.73 17.01
CA PHE A 123 10.65 2.27 15.83
C PHE A 123 11.27 0.98 15.32
N LYS A 124 10.44 -0.06 15.17
CA LYS A 124 10.83 -1.34 14.59
C LYS A 124 10.21 -1.48 13.22
N TRP A 125 10.84 -2.27 12.35
CA TRP A 125 10.30 -2.57 11.02
C TRP A 125 8.89 -3.15 11.04
N THR A 126 8.55 -3.91 12.09
CA THR A 126 7.21 -4.49 12.28
C THR A 126 6.13 -3.43 12.28
N HIS A 127 6.36 -2.28 12.93
CA HIS A 127 5.41 -1.17 12.96
C HIS A 127 5.16 -0.59 11.56
N LEU A 128 6.20 -0.50 10.72
CA LEU A 128 6.07 -0.04 9.33
C LEU A 128 5.22 -1.02 8.52
N SER A 129 5.54 -2.31 8.59
CA SER A 129 4.80 -3.34 7.83
C SER A 129 3.36 -3.45 8.28
N GLU A 130 3.09 -3.33 9.58
CA GLU A 130 1.76 -3.38 10.16
C GLU A 130 0.93 -2.18 9.72
N GLN A 131 1.47 -0.96 9.84
CA GLN A 131 0.79 0.24 9.37
C GLN A 131 0.49 0.17 7.87
N LEU A 132 1.45 -0.27 7.06
CA LEU A 132 1.27 -0.40 5.61
C LEU A 132 0.21 -1.46 5.25
N ALA A 133 0.19 -2.59 5.96
CA ALA A 133 -0.82 -3.62 5.78
C ALA A 133 -2.22 -3.11 6.17
N TYR A 134 -2.31 -2.40 7.30
CA TYR A 134 -3.54 -1.78 7.76
C TYR A 134 -4.08 -0.75 6.75
N GLU A 135 -3.25 0.18 6.29
CA GLU A 135 -3.65 1.18 5.30
C GLU A 135 -4.13 0.55 3.98
N ARG A 136 -3.50 -0.53 3.54
CA ARG A 136 -3.93 -1.30 2.36
C ARG A 136 -5.28 -1.96 2.59
N ALA A 137 -5.45 -2.65 3.71
CA ALA A 137 -6.70 -3.33 4.06
C ALA A 137 -7.87 -2.33 4.17
N VAL A 138 -7.66 -1.19 4.82
CA VAL A 138 -8.67 -0.12 4.93
C VAL A 138 -9.04 0.43 3.56
N ARG A 139 -8.06 0.68 2.69
CA ARG A 139 -8.31 1.16 1.32
C ARG A 139 -9.10 0.15 0.50
N GLU A 140 -8.73 -1.12 0.57
CA GLU A 140 -9.40 -2.20 -0.14
C GLU A 140 -10.84 -2.37 0.36
N GLN A 141 -11.05 -2.32 1.68
CA GLN A 141 -12.38 -2.40 2.26
C GLN A 141 -13.28 -1.24 1.81
N ARG A 142 -12.77 0.00 1.82
CA ARG A 142 -13.51 1.18 1.32
C ARG A 142 -13.90 1.03 -0.15
N MET A 143 -12.95 0.66 -1.00
CA MET A 143 -13.21 0.43 -2.42
C MET A 143 -14.24 -0.68 -2.63
N ARG A 144 -14.15 -1.77 -1.86
CA ARG A 144 -15.12 -2.88 -1.91
C ARG A 144 -16.51 -2.42 -1.51
N THR A 145 -16.65 -1.62 -0.47
CA THR A 145 -17.95 -1.06 -0.05
C THR A 145 -18.54 -0.14 -1.11
N GLU A 146 -17.73 0.70 -1.75
CA GLU A 146 -18.17 1.57 -2.86
C GLU A 146 -18.65 0.75 -4.07
N ILE A 147 -17.89 -0.28 -4.46
CA ILE A 147 -18.29 -1.19 -5.54
C ILE A 147 -19.59 -1.93 -5.20
N LEU A 148 -19.75 -2.38 -3.95
CA LEU A 148 -20.95 -3.08 -3.51
C LEU A 148 -22.17 -2.15 -3.53
N GLN A 149 -22.01 -0.90 -3.11
CA GLN A 149 -23.07 0.11 -3.20
C GLN A 149 -23.49 0.34 -4.65
N ALA A 150 -22.53 0.63 -5.53
CA ALA A 150 -22.82 0.83 -6.96
C ALA A 150 -23.50 -0.40 -7.59
N LYS A 151 -23.03 -1.62 -7.27
CA LYS A 151 -23.67 -2.86 -7.75
C LYS A 151 -25.10 -3.02 -7.25
N LYS A 152 -25.37 -2.66 -5.98
CA LYS A 152 -26.71 -2.72 -5.40
C LYS A 152 -27.66 -1.75 -6.11
N GLU A 153 -27.20 -0.53 -6.37
CA GLU A 153 -27.96 0.49 -7.10
C GLU A 153 -28.27 0.06 -8.55
N THR A 154 -27.26 -0.44 -9.28
CA THR A 154 -27.45 -0.95 -10.65
C THR A 154 -28.42 -2.12 -10.68
N LYS A 155 -28.29 -3.08 -9.76
CA LYS A 155 -29.17 -4.23 -9.67
C LYS A 155 -30.62 -3.81 -9.37
N PHE A 156 -30.81 -2.86 -8.45
CA PHE A 156 -32.14 -2.34 -8.13
C PHE A 156 -32.80 -1.66 -9.34
N PHE A 157 -32.02 -0.93 -10.13
CA PHE A 157 -32.51 -0.30 -11.35
C PHE A 157 -32.90 -1.34 -12.41
N GLU A 158 -32.08 -2.38 -12.62
CA GLU A 158 -32.36 -3.49 -13.53
C GLU A 158 -33.66 -4.21 -13.16
N GLU A 159 -33.82 -4.60 -11.88
CA GLU A 159 -35.05 -5.23 -11.38
C GLU A 159 -36.29 -4.32 -11.56
N SER A 160 -36.14 -3.01 -11.38
CA SER A 160 -37.24 -2.05 -11.55
C SER A 160 -37.64 -1.91 -13.02
N LEU A 161 -36.67 -1.89 -13.94
CA LEU A 161 -36.93 -1.90 -15.38
C LEU A 161 -37.60 -3.18 -15.85
N GLU A 162 -37.17 -4.34 -15.36
CA GLU A 162 -37.79 -5.62 -15.67
C GLU A 162 -39.25 -5.67 -15.20
N LYS A 163 -39.52 -5.22 -13.96
CA LYS A 163 -40.89 -5.09 -13.44
C LYS A 163 -41.74 -4.15 -14.30
N SER A 164 -41.21 -2.98 -14.66
CA SER A 164 -41.92 -2.04 -15.53
C SER A 164 -42.24 -2.65 -16.90
N LYS A 165 -41.30 -3.35 -17.54
CA LYS A 165 -41.53 -4.03 -18.83
C LYS A 165 -42.55 -5.16 -18.70
N ALA A 166 -42.53 -5.90 -17.59
CA ALA A 166 -43.51 -6.96 -17.33
C ALA A 166 -44.92 -6.39 -17.16
N VAL A 167 -45.07 -5.30 -16.39
CA VAL A 167 -46.35 -4.59 -16.21
C VAL A 167 -46.86 -4.07 -17.55
N GLN A 168 -46.03 -3.38 -18.35
CA GLN A 168 -46.41 -2.90 -19.68
C GLN A 168 -46.92 -4.03 -20.60
N LYS A 169 -46.24 -5.18 -20.63
CA LYS A 169 -46.69 -6.35 -21.42
C LYS A 169 -48.04 -6.89 -20.94
N ILE A 170 -48.30 -6.88 -19.63
CA ILE A 170 -49.58 -7.31 -19.07
C ILE A 170 -50.69 -6.32 -19.44
N GLU A 171 -50.43 -5.01 -19.30
CA GLU A 171 -51.35 -3.95 -19.68
C GLU A 171 -51.70 -4.01 -21.17
N GLU A 172 -50.71 -4.19 -22.05
CA GLU A 172 -50.94 -4.36 -23.49
C GLU A 172 -51.82 -5.57 -23.81
N LYS A 173 -51.62 -6.69 -23.12
CA LYS A 173 -52.46 -7.90 -23.29
C LYS A 173 -53.90 -7.66 -22.82
N LYS A 174 -54.08 -6.99 -21.68
CA LYS A 174 -55.41 -6.65 -21.15
C LYS A 174 -56.14 -5.66 -22.06
N ARG A 175 -55.45 -4.64 -22.56
CA ARG A 175 -55.97 -3.68 -23.53
C ARG A 175 -56.42 -4.36 -24.84
N LYS A 176 -55.67 -5.35 -25.34
CA LYS A 176 -56.06 -6.15 -26.51
C LYS A 176 -57.29 -7.06 -26.27
N LYS A 177 -57.56 -7.45 -25.02
CA LYS A 177 -58.74 -8.23 -24.63
C LYS A 177 -59.96 -7.39 -24.26
N GLY A 178 -59.84 -6.05 -24.24
CA GLY A 178 -60.96 -5.16 -23.91
C GLY A 178 -61.28 -5.04 -22.41
N GLU A 179 -60.41 -5.53 -21.52
CA GLU A 179 -60.56 -5.36 -20.07
C GLU A 179 -60.00 -3.99 -19.62
N GLU A 180 -60.73 -3.32 -18.72
CA GLU A 180 -60.31 -2.04 -18.14
C GLU A 180 -59.01 -2.19 -17.34
N VAL A 181 -57.99 -1.39 -17.69
CA VAL A 181 -56.71 -1.38 -16.99
C VAL A 181 -56.89 -0.60 -15.68
N SER A 182 -57.35 -1.27 -14.63
CA SER A 182 -57.37 -0.67 -13.29
C SER A 182 -55.93 -0.44 -12.80
N SER A 183 -55.59 0.82 -12.56
CA SER A 183 -54.26 1.31 -12.17
C SER A 183 -53.83 0.93 -10.74
N ARG A 184 -54.62 0.11 -10.05
CA ARG A 184 -54.39 -0.23 -8.64
C ARG A 184 -54.18 -1.72 -8.49
N ALA A 185 -52.98 -2.17 -8.86
CA ALA A 185 -52.47 -3.44 -8.35
C ALA A 185 -52.49 -3.36 -6.81
N GLY A 186 -53.38 -4.12 -6.19
CA GLY A 186 -53.56 -4.14 -4.74
C GLY A 186 -52.23 -4.40 -4.05
N ARG A 187 -51.75 -3.41 -3.29
CA ARG A 187 -50.63 -3.59 -2.37
C ARG A 187 -51.12 -4.51 -1.24
N ASN A 188 -50.85 -5.81 -1.36
CA ASN A 188 -51.21 -6.82 -0.35
C ASN A 188 -50.27 -6.81 0.87
N PHE A 189 -49.71 -5.65 1.24
CA PHE A 189 -48.90 -5.52 2.45
C PHE A 189 -49.68 -4.70 3.49
N LYS A 190 -49.83 -5.26 4.70
CA LYS A 190 -50.45 -4.58 5.83
C LYS A 190 -49.54 -3.42 6.24
N GLN A 191 -49.89 -2.20 5.84
CA GLN A 191 -49.17 -1.00 6.25
C GLN A 191 -49.29 -0.87 7.77
N GLN A 192 -48.17 -0.96 8.49
CA GLN A 192 -48.16 -0.72 9.93
C GLN A 192 -48.41 0.76 10.19
N LYS A 193 -49.18 1.05 11.24
CA LYS A 193 -49.48 2.41 11.67
C LYS A 193 -48.18 3.16 11.99
N THR A 194 -48.07 4.39 11.52
CA THR A 194 -46.94 5.29 11.85
C THR A 194 -46.98 5.66 13.34
N GLU A 195 -45.83 5.99 13.94
CA GLU A 195 -45.74 6.30 15.39
C GLU A 195 -46.72 7.40 15.85
N GLU A 196 -47.10 8.31 14.96
CA GLU A 196 -48.10 9.35 15.21
C GLU A 196 -49.53 8.80 15.39
N GLU A 197 -49.88 7.70 14.73
CA GLU A 197 -51.20 7.04 14.83
C GLU A 197 -51.32 6.09 16.03
N ILE A 198 -50.20 5.82 16.74
CA ILE A 198 -50.15 4.97 17.94
C ILE A 198 -50.26 5.81 19.22
N ARG A 199 -49.97 7.11 19.15
CA ARG A 199 -49.97 8.05 20.29
C ARG A 199 -51.31 8.78 20.51
N LEU A 200 -52.30 8.54 19.64
CA LEU A 200 -53.71 9.00 19.76
C LEU A 200 -54.57 7.86 20.31
#